data_AF-Q1RKC1-F1
#
_entry.id   AF-Q1RKC1-F1
#
_cell.length_a   1.000
_cell.length_b   1.000
_cell.length_c   1.000
_cell.angle_alpha   90.00
_cell.angle_beta   90.00
_cell.angle_gamma   90.00
#
_symmetry.space_group_name_H-M   'P 1'
#
loop_
_entity.id
_entity.type
_entity.pdbx_description
1 polymer ?
#
loop_
_entity_poly.entity_id
_entity_poly.type
_entity_poly.pdbx_seq_one_letter_code
_entity_poly.pdbx_strand_id
1 'polypeptide(L)'
;MSNKENISKKQIDDLQISNEIKSILSQVSATNNPAELSRLASQIRSLKSDNSYLNNIIDEIQNTIIKKQETSEIQSNSETYARDLEKLQQQLQQEEIQKYKAKVTEQIRELNTKHDKFKENLEEYKKLYTPLEEMVKKDSKGEITIDEKAVDKNILTHQEVEERRQKFAGLKEQEKGINEVFEKAQQEKEELEKEINSLSQIKKQHLTPEQINKLKTNHDKLAANKELLEKAREIRQNIKSDLDKLKSSHEKDHVHIKQFKDAIEKTEHTRSPDKHEQLKQKHVLLYNQHDAITNNKELDENDKQIRQNVKTQHQCDKIKDSLTNSEPKKTISQNVQPQINNQKKIGREI
;
A
#
# COMPACT_ATOMS: atom_id res chain seq x y z
N MET A 1 -73.60 18.74 78.13
CA MET A 1 -72.74 17.77 77.44
C MET A 1 -71.92 18.53 76.41
N SER A 2 -70.58 18.57 76.49
CA SER A 2 -69.73 18.99 75.35
C SER A 2 -68.22 18.77 75.58
N ASN A 3 -67.67 18.97 76.80
CA ASN A 3 -66.21 18.85 76.99
C ASN A 3 -65.65 17.42 76.88
N LYS A 4 -66.36 16.39 77.36
CA LYS A 4 -65.88 14.99 77.26
C LYS A 4 -65.95 14.42 75.83
N GLU A 5 -66.94 14.82 75.03
CA GLU A 5 -67.05 14.41 73.62
C GLU A 5 -66.00 15.09 72.74
N ASN A 6 -65.69 16.37 73.01
CA ASN A 6 -64.64 17.09 72.29
C ASN A 6 -63.23 16.55 72.60
N ILE A 7 -62.97 16.16 73.85
CA ILE A 7 -61.71 15.51 74.24
C ILE A 7 -61.59 14.11 73.60
N SER A 8 -62.69 13.36 73.54
CA SER A 8 -62.70 12.01 72.95
C SER A 8 -62.52 12.06 71.42
N LYS A 9 -63.12 13.05 70.72
CA LYS A 9 -62.91 13.26 69.28
C LYS A 9 -61.48 13.67 68.95
N LYS A 10 -60.90 14.64 69.68
CA LYS A 10 -59.49 15.04 69.50
C LYS A 10 -58.51 13.88 69.69
N GLN A 11 -58.77 13.01 70.68
CA GLN A 11 -57.94 11.82 70.90
C GLN A 11 -58.04 10.78 69.77
N ILE A 12 -59.22 10.63 69.16
CA ILE A 12 -59.43 9.75 68.00
C ILE A 12 -58.72 10.31 66.75
N ASP A 13 -58.84 11.62 66.51
CA ASP A 13 -58.21 12.30 65.37
C ASP A 13 -56.67 12.24 65.45
N ASP A 14 -56.09 12.47 66.64
CA ASP A 14 -54.63 12.35 66.86
C ASP A 14 -54.12 10.91 66.67
N LEU A 15 -54.92 9.90 67.03
CA LEU A 15 -54.60 8.49 66.83
C LEU A 15 -54.62 8.10 65.35
N GLN A 16 -55.56 8.63 64.56
CA GLN A 16 -55.60 8.43 63.12
C GLN A 16 -54.40 9.09 62.43
N ILE A 17 -54.10 10.35 62.78
CA ILE A 17 -52.93 11.08 62.27
C ILE A 17 -51.64 10.32 62.61
N SER A 18 -51.50 9.77 63.82
CA SER A 18 -50.33 8.97 64.22
C SER A 18 -50.17 7.71 63.36
N ASN A 19 -51.26 7.03 63.01
CA ASN A 19 -51.21 5.85 62.15
C ASN A 19 -50.84 6.21 60.71
N GLU A 20 -51.35 7.33 60.19
CA GLU A 20 -51.00 7.84 58.86
C GLU A 20 -49.53 8.27 58.80
N ILE A 21 -49.02 8.95 59.83
CA ILE A 21 -47.59 9.27 59.99
C ILE A 21 -46.73 8.01 59.91
N LYS A 22 -47.09 6.93 60.63
CA LYS A 22 -46.36 5.66 60.59
C LYS A 22 -46.38 5.01 59.20
N SER A 23 -47.52 5.05 58.52
CA SER A 23 -47.68 4.52 57.17
C SER A 23 -46.80 5.29 56.17
N ILE A 24 -46.84 6.62 56.22
CA ILE A 24 -46.01 7.49 55.37
C ILE A 24 -44.53 7.24 55.66
N LEU A 25 -44.11 7.17 56.92
CA LEU A 25 -42.71 6.90 57.29
C LEU A 25 -42.21 5.56 56.73
N SER A 26 -43.04 4.52 56.78
CA SER A 26 -42.72 3.22 56.17
C SER A 26 -42.55 3.31 54.66
N GLN A 27 -43.43 4.05 53.97
CA GLN A 27 -43.35 4.25 52.52
C GLN A 27 -42.12 5.09 52.14
N VAL A 28 -41.84 6.17 52.88
CA VAL A 28 -40.65 7.01 52.71
C VAL A 28 -39.39 6.18 52.88
N SER A 29 -39.36 5.26 53.84
CA SER A 29 -38.22 4.36 54.06
C SER A 29 -38.03 3.37 52.90
N ALA A 30 -39.13 2.89 52.31
CA ALA A 30 -39.12 1.87 51.25
C ALA A 30 -38.86 2.40 49.83
N THR A 31 -39.02 3.71 49.58
CA THR A 31 -38.87 4.29 48.24
C THR A 31 -37.70 5.26 48.13
N ASN A 32 -37.02 5.25 46.98
CA ASN A 32 -36.07 6.28 46.55
C ASN A 32 -36.56 7.03 45.30
N ASN A 33 -37.76 6.75 44.78
CA ASN A 33 -38.25 7.37 43.55
C ASN A 33 -38.65 8.85 43.81
N PRO A 34 -38.08 9.85 43.11
CA PRO A 34 -38.39 11.27 43.32
C PRO A 34 -39.87 11.62 43.18
N ALA A 35 -40.58 11.00 42.23
CA ALA A 35 -42.01 11.24 42.02
C ALA A 35 -42.84 10.71 43.20
N GLU A 36 -42.47 9.55 43.73
CA GLU A 36 -43.14 8.95 44.89
C GLU A 36 -42.80 9.69 46.18
N LEU A 37 -41.57 10.19 46.32
CA LEU A 37 -41.17 11.06 47.42
C LEU A 37 -41.92 12.40 47.38
N SER A 38 -42.09 13.01 46.20
CA SER A 38 -42.93 14.22 46.03
C SER A 38 -44.40 13.97 46.41
N ARG A 39 -44.95 12.80 46.04
CA ARG A 39 -46.30 12.37 46.44
C ARG A 39 -46.42 12.26 47.95
N LEU A 40 -45.46 11.59 48.61
CA LEU A 40 -45.41 11.41 50.06
C LEU A 40 -45.19 12.73 50.83
N ALA A 41 -44.38 13.64 50.29
CA ALA A 41 -44.19 15.00 50.83
C ALA A 41 -45.52 15.77 50.87
N SER A 42 -46.31 15.63 49.81
CA SER A 42 -47.61 16.27 49.69
C SER A 42 -48.63 15.66 50.65
N GLN A 43 -48.60 14.33 50.83
CA GLN A 43 -49.44 13.62 51.79
C GLN A 43 -49.12 14.01 53.23
N ILE A 44 -47.84 14.01 53.63
CA ILE A 44 -47.47 14.37 55.01
C ILE A 44 -47.79 15.84 55.32
N ARG A 45 -47.65 16.75 54.34
CA ARG A 45 -47.99 18.18 54.49
C ARG A 45 -49.49 18.42 54.64
N SER A 46 -50.32 17.49 54.16
CA SER A 46 -51.78 17.56 54.31
C SER A 46 -52.25 17.18 55.72
N LEU A 47 -51.43 16.48 56.51
CA LEU A 47 -51.73 16.16 57.90
C LEU A 47 -51.58 17.41 58.77
N LYS A 48 -52.62 17.71 59.57
CA LYS A 48 -52.61 18.79 60.57
C LYS A 48 -53.17 18.25 61.87
N SER A 49 -52.47 18.46 62.97
CA SER A 49 -52.96 18.15 64.31
C SER A 49 -52.95 19.40 65.18
N ASP A 50 -53.84 19.47 66.17
CA ASP A 50 -53.76 20.48 67.24
C ASP A 50 -52.66 20.12 68.27
N ASN A 51 -52.05 18.95 68.14
CA ASN A 51 -50.98 18.42 68.98
C ASN A 51 -49.61 18.86 68.45
N SER A 52 -48.92 19.70 69.22
CA SER A 52 -47.59 20.22 68.87
C SER A 52 -46.55 19.11 68.66
N TYR A 53 -46.66 17.99 69.37
CA TYR A 53 -45.75 16.86 69.20
C TYR A 53 -45.92 16.17 67.84
N LEU A 54 -47.16 15.97 67.39
CA LEU A 54 -47.43 15.38 66.08
C LEU A 54 -47.01 16.32 64.94
N ASN A 55 -47.21 17.63 65.10
CA ASN A 55 -46.74 18.61 64.12
C ASN A 55 -45.20 18.63 64.00
N ASN A 56 -44.47 18.52 65.10
CA ASN A 56 -43.01 18.39 65.06
C ASN A 56 -42.56 17.14 64.27
N ILE A 57 -43.24 16.00 64.47
CA ILE A 57 -42.95 14.77 63.73
C ILE A 57 -43.27 14.94 62.23
N ILE A 58 -44.38 15.59 61.89
CA ILE A 58 -44.75 15.90 60.52
C ILE A 58 -43.65 16.74 59.83
N ASP A 59 -43.13 17.76 60.53
CA ASP A 59 -42.06 18.61 60.01
C ASP A 59 -40.73 17.85 59.84
N GLU A 60 -40.36 16.98 60.79
CA GLU A 60 -39.18 16.12 60.68
C GLU A 60 -39.27 15.15 59.50
N ILE A 61 -40.45 14.54 59.27
CA ILE A 61 -40.68 13.65 58.14
C ILE A 61 -40.64 14.42 56.83
N GLN A 62 -41.25 15.62 56.75
CA GLN A 62 -41.15 16.49 55.57
C GLN A 62 -39.69 16.79 55.21
N ASN A 63 -38.90 17.20 56.19
CA ASN A 63 -37.47 17.48 56.00
C ASN A 63 -36.69 16.23 55.55
N THR A 64 -37.05 15.05 56.08
CA THR A 64 -36.46 13.77 55.66
C THR A 64 -36.79 13.44 54.21
N ILE A 65 -38.04 13.65 53.79
CA ILE A 65 -38.47 13.42 52.40
C ILE A 65 -37.74 14.35 51.45
N ILE A 66 -37.64 15.65 51.78
CA ILE A 66 -36.93 16.65 50.95
C ILE A 66 -35.48 16.24 50.74
N LYS A 67 -34.74 15.93 51.83
CA LYS A 67 -33.34 15.48 51.74
C LYS A 67 -33.19 14.20 50.91
N LYS A 68 -34.13 13.26 51.05
CA LYS A 68 -34.11 11.99 50.31
C LYS A 68 -34.40 12.21 48.82
N GLN A 69 -35.28 13.14 48.49
CA GLN A 69 -35.59 13.54 47.12
C GLN A 69 -34.39 14.21 46.46
N GLU A 70 -33.77 15.20 47.11
CA GLU A 70 -32.54 15.85 46.62
C GLU A 70 -31.43 14.81 46.34
N THR A 71 -31.24 13.86 47.26
CA THR A 71 -30.23 12.80 47.09
C THR A 71 -30.54 11.91 45.89
N SER A 72 -31.81 11.54 45.69
CA SER A 72 -32.23 10.68 44.58
C SER A 72 -32.13 11.39 43.23
N GLU A 73 -32.50 12.67 43.15
CA GLU A 73 -32.36 13.48 41.94
C GLU A 73 -30.88 13.66 41.55
N ILE A 74 -30.01 13.90 42.55
CA ILE A 74 -28.55 13.95 42.33
C ILE A 74 -28.02 12.62 41.79
N GLN A 75 -28.43 11.48 42.38
CA GLN A 75 -28.03 10.15 41.90
C GLN A 75 -28.49 9.89 40.47
N SER A 76 -29.78 10.11 40.18
CA SER A 76 -30.37 9.92 38.85
C SER A 76 -29.67 10.76 37.77
N ASN A 77 -29.39 12.03 38.07
CA ASN A 77 -28.67 12.92 37.15
C ASN A 77 -27.23 12.46 36.94
N SER A 78 -26.55 12.01 38.00
CA SER A 78 -25.18 11.48 37.92
C SER A 78 -25.10 10.21 37.06
N GLU A 79 -26.07 9.31 37.18
CA GLU A 79 -26.15 8.07 36.39
C GLU A 79 -26.42 8.36 34.91
N THR A 80 -27.30 9.32 34.64
CA THR A 80 -27.61 9.75 33.27
C THR A 80 -26.37 10.34 32.60
N TYR A 81 -25.68 11.23 33.31
CA TYR A 81 -24.42 11.83 32.83
C TYR A 81 -23.33 10.78 32.58
N ALA A 82 -23.18 9.80 33.48
CA ALA A 82 -22.23 8.71 33.30
C ALA A 82 -22.54 7.85 32.07
N ARG A 83 -23.81 7.53 31.81
CA ARG A 83 -24.23 6.78 30.61
C ARG A 83 -23.97 7.56 29.32
N ASP A 84 -24.23 8.86 29.31
CA ASP A 84 -24.02 9.68 28.11
C ASP A 84 -22.52 9.84 27.80
N LEU A 85 -21.69 9.99 28.83
CA LEU A 85 -20.23 9.97 28.69
C LEU A 85 -19.74 8.62 28.13
N GLU A 86 -20.26 7.50 28.63
CA GLU A 86 -19.88 6.16 28.14
C GLU A 86 -20.25 5.98 26.66
N LYS A 87 -21.45 6.42 26.25
CA LYS A 87 -21.87 6.40 24.83
C LYS A 87 -20.96 7.25 23.96
N LEU A 88 -20.62 8.46 24.40
CA LEU A 88 -19.72 9.35 23.66
C LEU A 88 -18.33 8.73 23.48
N GLN A 89 -17.79 8.11 24.54
CA GLN A 89 -16.51 7.38 24.47
C GLN A 89 -16.56 6.21 23.49
N GLN A 90 -17.64 5.44 23.49
CA GLN A 90 -17.84 4.34 22.52
C GLN A 90 -17.93 4.85 21.08
N GLN A 91 -18.62 5.96 20.84
CA GLN A 91 -18.71 6.58 19.50
C GLN A 91 -17.34 7.05 19.01
N LEU A 92 -16.58 7.76 19.85
CA LEU A 92 -15.24 8.24 19.50
C LEU A 92 -14.29 7.09 19.12
N GLN A 93 -14.37 5.97 19.85
CA GLN A 93 -13.57 4.77 19.55
C GLN A 93 -13.97 4.14 18.21
N GLN A 94 -15.27 4.04 17.94
CA GLN A 94 -15.74 3.53 16.65
C GLN A 94 -15.27 4.42 15.50
N GLU A 95 -15.37 5.75 15.64
CA GLU A 95 -14.85 6.68 14.63
C GLU A 95 -13.35 6.53 14.40
N GLU A 96 -12.56 6.33 15.47
CA GLU A 96 -11.12 6.11 15.37
C GLU A 96 -10.80 4.84 14.57
N ILE A 97 -11.50 3.73 14.85
CA ILE A 97 -11.35 2.47 14.12
C ILE A 97 -11.76 2.63 12.66
N GLN A 98 -12.86 3.34 12.38
CA GLN A 98 -13.32 3.57 11.00
C GLN A 98 -12.33 4.44 10.20
N LYS A 99 -11.80 5.51 10.81
CA LYS A 99 -10.73 6.33 10.21
C LYS A 99 -9.50 5.49 9.91
N TYR A 100 -9.11 4.61 10.82
CA TYR A 100 -7.98 3.71 10.62
C TYR A 100 -8.22 2.72 9.48
N LYS A 101 -9.39 2.07 9.43
CA LYS A 101 -9.77 1.15 8.34
C LYS A 101 -9.82 1.85 6.98
N ALA A 102 -10.31 3.09 6.94
CA ALA A 102 -10.29 3.90 5.72
C ALA A 102 -8.86 4.21 5.25
N LYS A 103 -7.95 4.57 6.18
CA LYS A 103 -6.52 4.76 5.88
C LYS A 103 -5.90 3.49 5.30
N VAL A 104 -6.13 2.33 5.93
CA VAL A 104 -5.64 1.03 5.45
C VAL A 104 -6.17 0.71 4.04
N THR A 105 -7.46 0.93 3.82
CA THR A 105 -8.10 0.73 2.50
C THR A 105 -7.44 1.59 1.42
N GLU A 106 -7.16 2.85 1.75
CA GLU A 106 -6.49 3.76 0.84
C GLU A 106 -5.04 3.33 0.56
N GLN A 107 -4.29 2.90 1.58
CA GLN A 107 -2.95 2.36 1.40
C GLN A 107 -2.93 1.10 0.51
N ILE A 108 -3.93 0.22 0.63
CA ILE A 108 -4.11 -0.94 -0.25
C ILE A 108 -4.38 -0.48 -1.69
N ARG A 109 -5.23 0.53 -1.89
CA ARG A 109 -5.55 1.09 -3.21
C ARG A 109 -4.31 1.67 -3.89
N GLU A 110 -3.53 2.46 -3.15
CA GLU A 110 -2.26 3.01 -3.63
C GLU A 110 -1.25 1.92 -3.98
N LEU A 111 -1.14 0.89 -3.13
CA LEU A 111 -0.25 -0.24 -3.33
C LEU A 111 -0.62 -1.03 -4.60
N ASN A 112 -1.91 -1.29 -4.83
CA ASN A 112 -2.39 -1.90 -6.08
C ASN A 112 -2.03 -1.04 -7.30
N THR A 113 -2.21 0.29 -7.20
CA THR A 113 -1.85 1.22 -8.28
C THR A 113 -0.34 1.18 -8.60
N LYS A 114 0.51 1.10 -7.57
CA LYS A 114 1.97 0.92 -7.75
C LYS A 114 2.29 -0.40 -8.44
N HIS A 115 1.59 -1.48 -8.08
CA HIS A 115 1.78 -2.80 -8.66
C HIS A 115 1.37 -2.85 -10.14
N ASP A 116 0.24 -2.24 -10.50
CA ASP A 116 -0.21 -2.19 -11.90
C ASP A 116 0.79 -1.41 -12.75
N LYS A 117 1.25 -0.24 -12.25
CA LYS A 117 2.30 0.54 -12.91
C LYS A 117 3.62 -0.23 -13.04
N PHE A 118 3.97 -1.06 -12.06
CA PHE A 118 5.15 -1.92 -12.15
C PHE A 118 4.99 -2.94 -13.30
N LYS A 119 3.83 -3.59 -13.41
CA LYS A 119 3.56 -4.55 -14.51
C LYS A 119 3.65 -3.88 -15.87
N GLU A 120 3.06 -2.71 -16.04
CA GLU A 120 3.14 -1.94 -17.28
C GLU A 120 4.60 -1.64 -17.65
N ASN A 121 5.37 -1.07 -16.71
CA ASN A 121 6.78 -0.77 -16.92
C ASN A 121 7.60 -2.04 -17.22
N LEU A 122 7.26 -3.17 -16.61
CA LEU A 122 7.95 -4.43 -16.82
C LEU A 122 7.73 -4.94 -18.24
N GLU A 123 6.48 -4.88 -18.74
CA GLU A 123 6.17 -5.28 -20.11
C GLU A 123 6.80 -4.32 -21.13
N GLU A 124 6.85 -3.03 -20.85
CA GLU A 124 7.61 -2.08 -21.67
C GLU A 124 9.10 -2.40 -21.69
N TYR A 125 9.69 -2.71 -20.53
CA TYR A 125 11.10 -3.08 -20.46
C TYR A 125 11.38 -4.37 -21.26
N LYS A 126 10.51 -5.38 -21.15
CA LYS A 126 10.63 -6.63 -21.92
C LYS A 126 10.57 -6.41 -23.43
N LYS A 127 9.79 -5.44 -23.91
CA LYS A 127 9.76 -5.06 -25.34
C LYS A 127 11.08 -4.45 -25.80
N LEU A 128 11.72 -3.67 -24.92
CA LEU A 128 13.01 -3.04 -25.21
C LEU A 128 14.15 -4.04 -25.09
N TYR A 129 14.07 -4.99 -24.16
CA TYR A 129 15.12 -5.94 -23.85
C TYR A 129 15.11 -7.15 -24.79
N THR A 130 16.17 -7.26 -25.60
CA THR A 130 16.47 -8.45 -26.38
C THR A 130 17.71 -9.12 -25.77
N PRO A 131 17.62 -10.41 -25.37
CA PRO A 131 18.79 -11.17 -24.92
C PRO A 131 19.91 -11.15 -25.96
N LEU A 132 21.16 -11.17 -25.51
CA LEU A 132 22.31 -11.16 -26.42
C LEU A 132 22.36 -12.46 -27.21
N GLU A 133 22.55 -12.35 -28.53
CA GLU A 133 22.84 -13.50 -29.37
C GLU A 133 24.18 -14.11 -29.01
N GLU A 134 24.32 -15.43 -29.19
CA GLU A 134 25.59 -16.13 -28.98
C GLU A 134 26.66 -15.60 -29.95
N MET A 135 27.67 -14.95 -29.39
CA MET A 135 28.79 -14.34 -30.13
C MET A 135 29.93 -15.32 -30.40
N VAL A 136 29.95 -16.47 -29.72
CA VAL A 136 31.03 -17.45 -29.77
C VAL A 136 30.45 -18.81 -30.11
N LYS A 137 31.01 -19.45 -31.15
CA LYS A 137 30.57 -20.76 -31.64
C LYS A 137 31.74 -21.70 -31.78
N LYS A 138 31.48 -23.00 -31.82
CA LYS A 138 32.46 -24.00 -32.24
C LYS A 138 32.22 -24.38 -33.69
N ASP A 139 33.27 -24.41 -34.49
CA ASP A 139 33.17 -24.86 -35.87
C ASP A 139 33.07 -26.40 -35.96
N SER A 140 33.00 -26.92 -37.19
CA SER A 140 32.96 -28.37 -37.47
C SER A 140 34.16 -29.17 -36.95
N LYS A 141 35.28 -28.50 -36.61
CA LYS A 141 36.49 -29.10 -36.04
C LYS A 141 36.56 -28.93 -34.51
N GLY A 142 35.57 -28.26 -33.92
CA GLY A 142 35.55 -27.95 -32.49
C GLY A 142 36.36 -26.71 -32.10
N GLU A 143 36.90 -25.96 -33.07
CA GLU A 143 37.66 -24.73 -32.84
C GLU A 143 36.73 -23.57 -32.51
N ILE A 144 37.18 -22.69 -31.62
CA ILE A 144 36.41 -21.52 -31.19
C ILE A 144 36.44 -20.48 -32.30
N THR A 145 35.26 -20.04 -32.71
CA THR A 145 35.06 -18.99 -33.70
C THR A 145 34.21 -17.87 -33.10
N ILE A 146 34.53 -16.64 -33.48
CA ILE A 146 33.80 -15.43 -33.07
C ILE A 146 32.89 -15.05 -34.23
N ASP A 147 31.60 -14.95 -33.96
CA ASP A 147 30.59 -14.46 -34.90
C ASP A 147 30.52 -12.93 -34.83
N GLU A 148 31.31 -12.28 -35.69
CA GLU A 148 31.41 -10.82 -35.73
C GLU A 148 30.07 -10.13 -36.05
N LYS A 149 29.19 -10.78 -36.83
CA LYS A 149 27.85 -10.25 -37.13
C LYS A 149 26.96 -10.26 -35.87
N ALA A 150 27.02 -11.32 -35.07
CA ALA A 150 26.32 -11.39 -33.79
C ALA A 150 26.85 -10.35 -32.78
N VAL A 151 28.18 -10.16 -32.72
CA VAL A 151 28.80 -9.11 -31.87
C VAL A 151 28.26 -7.73 -32.24
N ASP A 152 28.24 -7.38 -33.53
CA ASP A 152 27.77 -6.06 -33.97
C ASP A 152 26.27 -5.84 -33.73
N LYS A 153 25.45 -6.89 -33.87
CA LYS A 153 24.02 -6.82 -33.59
C LYS A 153 23.73 -6.60 -32.09
N ASN A 154 24.59 -7.11 -31.22
CA ASN A 154 24.48 -6.99 -29.76
C ASN A 154 24.91 -5.60 -29.23
N ILE A 155 25.58 -4.77 -30.03
CA ILE A 155 26.02 -3.43 -29.64
C ILE A 155 24.88 -2.42 -29.85
N LEU A 156 24.44 -1.81 -28.74
CA LEU A 156 23.32 -0.87 -28.73
C LEU A 156 23.77 0.57 -29.03
N THR A 157 22.84 1.36 -29.56
CA THR A 157 22.96 2.84 -29.59
C THR A 157 23.00 3.41 -28.18
N HIS A 158 23.51 4.63 -28.05
CA HIS A 158 23.42 5.39 -26.81
C HIS A 158 21.96 5.55 -26.33
N GLN A 159 21.05 5.87 -27.25
CA GLN A 159 19.63 6.05 -26.93
C GLN A 159 18.98 4.75 -26.44
N GLU A 160 19.23 3.61 -27.08
CA GLU A 160 18.71 2.31 -26.65
C GLU A 160 19.25 1.91 -25.28
N VAL A 161 20.53 2.19 -24.99
CA VAL A 161 21.09 1.96 -23.64
C VAL A 161 20.39 2.85 -22.61
N GLU A 162 20.20 4.13 -22.93
CA GLU A 162 19.58 5.09 -22.02
C GLU A 162 18.12 4.74 -21.72
N GLU A 163 17.33 4.42 -22.75
CA GLU A 163 15.94 4.01 -22.59
C GLU A 163 15.83 2.74 -21.74
N ARG A 164 16.66 1.72 -22.01
CA ARG A 164 16.70 0.50 -21.20
C ARG A 164 17.14 0.79 -19.76
N ARG A 165 18.17 1.62 -19.57
CA ARG A 165 18.69 2.01 -18.24
C ARG A 165 17.60 2.68 -17.41
N GLN A 166 16.95 3.71 -17.94
CA GLN A 166 15.90 4.44 -17.23
C GLN A 166 14.72 3.54 -16.86
N LYS A 167 14.28 2.67 -17.80
CA LYS A 167 13.18 1.73 -17.54
C LYS A 167 13.55 0.70 -16.48
N PHE A 168 14.75 0.12 -16.54
CA PHE A 168 15.20 -0.84 -15.53
C PHE A 168 15.39 -0.20 -14.15
N ALA A 169 15.96 1.00 -14.10
CA ALA A 169 16.07 1.77 -12.87
C ALA A 169 14.69 2.09 -12.26
N GLY A 170 13.71 2.45 -13.12
CA GLY A 170 12.33 2.66 -12.71
C GLY A 170 11.69 1.43 -12.06
N LEU A 171 11.94 0.23 -12.59
CA LEU A 171 11.46 -1.02 -11.99
C LEU A 171 12.05 -1.26 -10.59
N LYS A 172 13.36 -1.00 -10.41
CA LYS A 172 14.02 -1.10 -9.10
C LYS A 172 13.49 -0.09 -8.09
N GLU A 173 13.22 1.14 -8.52
CA GLU A 173 12.66 2.16 -7.64
C GLU A 173 11.23 1.81 -7.21
N GLN A 174 10.43 1.22 -8.11
CA GLN A 174 9.09 0.72 -7.77
C GLN A 174 9.14 -0.45 -6.78
N GLU A 175 10.07 -1.40 -6.96
CA GLU A 175 10.32 -2.48 -5.99
C GLU A 175 10.65 -1.91 -4.61
N LYS A 176 11.57 -0.93 -4.55
CA LYS A 176 11.95 -0.25 -3.31
C LYS A 176 10.74 0.42 -2.65
N GLY A 177 9.95 1.19 -3.41
CA GLY A 177 8.76 1.87 -2.90
C GLY A 177 7.66 0.94 -2.40
N ILE A 178 7.64 -0.33 -2.83
CA ILE A 178 6.72 -1.36 -2.33
C ILE A 178 7.30 -2.05 -1.10
N ASN A 179 8.60 -2.32 -1.08
CA ASN A 179 9.31 -2.80 0.11
C ASN A 179 9.13 -1.82 1.28
N GLU A 180 9.26 -0.52 1.05
CA GLU A 180 9.04 0.52 2.08
C GLU A 180 7.63 0.46 2.69
N VAL A 181 6.59 0.21 1.88
CA VAL A 181 5.22 0.04 2.39
C VAL A 181 5.11 -1.21 3.26
N PHE A 182 5.70 -2.33 2.82
CA PHE A 182 5.73 -3.56 3.60
C PHE A 182 6.44 -3.37 4.94
N GLU A 183 7.63 -2.76 4.95
CA GLU A 183 8.40 -2.55 6.18
C GLU A 183 7.67 -1.61 7.15
N LYS A 184 7.01 -0.56 6.66
CA LYS A 184 6.18 0.32 7.50
C LYS A 184 4.98 -0.41 8.10
N ALA A 185 4.25 -1.19 7.30
CA ALA A 185 3.12 -1.99 7.79
C ALA A 185 3.57 -3.04 8.82
N GLN A 186 4.75 -3.64 8.61
CA GLN A 186 5.35 -4.59 9.54
C GLN A 186 5.75 -3.93 10.86
N GLN A 187 6.35 -2.73 10.83
CA GLN A 187 6.67 -1.95 12.03
C GLN A 187 5.40 -1.60 12.82
N GLU A 188 4.36 -1.09 12.15
CA GLU A 188 3.09 -0.75 12.78
C GLU A 188 2.40 -1.97 13.41
N LYS A 189 2.54 -3.16 12.80
CA LYS A 189 2.08 -4.43 13.37
C LYS A 189 2.80 -4.72 14.69
N GLU A 190 4.12 -4.61 14.70
CA GLU A 190 4.94 -4.90 15.89
C GLU A 190 4.66 -3.93 17.04
N GLU A 191 4.42 -2.65 16.73
CA GLU A 191 4.02 -1.64 17.71
C GLU A 191 2.65 -1.98 18.33
N LEU A 192 1.66 -2.30 17.50
CA LEU A 192 0.33 -2.72 17.96
C LEU A 192 0.38 -3.99 18.80
N GLU A 193 1.16 -4.99 18.40
CA GLU A 193 1.35 -6.24 19.16
C GLU A 193 2.05 -6.00 20.50
N LYS A 194 3.04 -5.09 20.57
CA LYS A 194 3.66 -4.67 21.83
C LYS A 194 2.66 -4.00 22.76
N GLU A 195 1.84 -3.08 22.25
CA GLU A 195 0.80 -2.43 23.05
C GLU A 195 -0.23 -3.42 23.58
N ILE A 196 -0.71 -4.32 22.72
CA ILE A 196 -1.66 -5.38 23.11
C ILE A 196 -1.06 -6.28 24.19
N ASN A 197 0.19 -6.72 24.02
CA ASN A 197 0.86 -7.58 24.98
C ASN A 197 1.07 -6.88 26.33
N SER A 198 1.48 -5.60 26.31
CA SER A 198 1.65 -4.79 27.52
C SER A 198 0.34 -4.67 28.32
N LEU A 199 -0.76 -4.36 27.64
CA LEU A 199 -2.09 -4.29 28.28
C LEU A 199 -2.60 -5.67 28.73
N SER A 200 -2.28 -6.73 27.99
CA SER A 200 -2.72 -8.10 28.31
C SER A 200 -1.98 -8.73 29.50
N GLN A 201 -0.77 -8.26 29.81
CA GLN A 201 0.00 -8.71 30.97
C GLN A 201 -0.54 -8.18 32.31
N ILE A 202 -1.30 -7.08 32.28
CA ILE A 202 -2.08 -6.62 33.43
C ILE A 202 -3.18 -7.65 33.66
N LYS A 203 -3.26 -8.27 34.85
CA LYS A 203 -4.32 -9.24 35.17
C LYS A 203 -5.68 -8.65 34.81
N LYS A 204 -6.50 -9.37 34.04
CA LYS A 204 -7.80 -8.89 33.52
C LYS A 204 -8.73 -8.27 34.59
N GLN A 205 -8.56 -8.62 35.87
CA GLN A 205 -9.31 -8.06 37.00
C GLN A 205 -8.85 -6.66 37.47
N HIS A 206 -7.71 -6.16 36.98
CA HIS A 206 -7.14 -4.86 37.34
C HIS A 206 -7.13 -3.85 36.17
N LEU A 207 -7.70 -4.21 35.02
CA LEU A 207 -7.82 -3.29 33.88
C LEU A 207 -8.96 -2.30 34.11
N THR A 208 -8.71 -1.02 33.86
CA THR A 208 -9.77 -0.02 33.81
C THR A 208 -10.65 -0.21 32.56
N PRO A 209 -11.91 0.25 32.56
CA PRO A 209 -12.75 0.23 31.36
C PRO A 209 -12.08 0.89 30.15
N GLU A 210 -11.32 1.96 30.37
CA GLU A 210 -10.53 2.65 29.34
C GLU A 210 -9.46 1.75 28.74
N GLN A 211 -8.72 1.00 29.56
CA GLN A 211 -7.69 0.06 29.08
C GLN A 211 -8.31 -1.13 28.33
N ILE A 212 -9.47 -1.64 28.77
CA ILE A 212 -10.21 -2.69 28.06
C ILE A 212 -10.62 -2.19 26.67
N ASN A 213 -11.11 -0.95 26.58
CA ASN A 213 -11.51 -0.37 25.31
C ASN A 213 -10.31 -0.12 24.39
N LYS A 214 -9.20 0.41 24.91
CA LYS A 214 -7.94 0.56 24.14
C LYS A 214 -7.45 -0.77 23.59
N LEU A 215 -7.54 -1.84 24.39
CA LEU A 215 -7.18 -3.20 23.94
C LEU A 215 -8.04 -3.66 22.75
N LYS A 216 -9.36 -3.44 22.79
CA LYS A 216 -10.28 -3.75 21.68
C LYS A 216 -9.93 -2.94 20.43
N THR A 217 -9.75 -1.62 20.57
CA THR A 217 -9.36 -0.74 19.46
C THR A 217 -8.04 -1.18 18.82
N ASN A 218 -7.03 -1.51 19.63
CA ASN A 218 -5.75 -1.98 19.12
C ASN A 218 -5.86 -3.32 18.40
N HIS A 219 -6.72 -4.23 18.86
CA HIS A 219 -7.00 -5.48 18.15
C HIS A 219 -7.64 -5.24 16.77
N ASP A 220 -8.60 -4.31 16.68
CA ASP A 220 -9.25 -3.97 15.42
C ASP A 220 -8.29 -3.29 14.44
N LYS A 221 -7.42 -2.39 14.93
CA LYS A 221 -6.33 -1.81 14.14
C LYS A 221 -5.35 -2.86 13.65
N LEU A 222 -4.96 -3.80 14.54
CA LEU A 222 -4.05 -4.89 14.17
C LEU A 222 -4.65 -5.79 13.09
N ALA A 223 -5.95 -6.07 13.15
CA ALA A 223 -6.63 -6.85 12.12
C ALA A 223 -6.60 -6.14 10.75
N ALA A 224 -6.90 -4.84 10.72
CA ALA A 224 -6.83 -4.05 9.50
C ALA A 224 -5.40 -3.93 8.95
N ASN A 225 -4.41 -3.69 9.81
CA ASN A 225 -3.01 -3.61 9.37
C ASN A 225 -2.48 -4.96 8.84
N LYS A 226 -2.95 -6.09 9.39
CA LYS A 226 -2.63 -7.43 8.85
C LYS A 226 -3.13 -7.59 7.42
N GLU A 227 -4.28 -7.03 7.06
CA GLU A 227 -4.79 -7.05 5.69
C GLU A 227 -3.85 -6.31 4.73
N LEU A 228 -3.40 -5.11 5.10
CA LEU A 228 -2.40 -4.35 4.34
C LEU A 228 -1.08 -5.15 4.20
N LEU A 229 -0.62 -5.77 5.29
CA LEU A 229 0.61 -6.55 5.29
C LEU A 229 0.54 -7.77 4.38
N GLU A 230 -0.58 -8.51 4.39
CA GLU A 230 -0.78 -9.63 3.46
C GLU A 230 -0.76 -9.15 2.01
N LYS A 231 -1.44 -8.05 1.70
CA LYS A 231 -1.45 -7.49 0.34
C LYS A 231 -0.06 -7.01 -0.10
N ALA A 232 0.66 -6.32 0.78
CA ALA A 232 2.03 -5.89 0.54
C ALA A 232 2.96 -7.07 0.32
N ARG A 233 2.81 -8.16 1.10
CA ARG A 233 3.59 -9.39 0.94
C ARG A 233 3.33 -10.05 -0.41
N GLU A 234 2.07 -10.22 -0.78
CA GLU A 234 1.66 -10.82 -2.07
C GLU A 234 2.31 -10.06 -3.24
N ILE A 235 2.14 -8.73 -3.27
CA ILE A 235 2.68 -7.88 -4.33
C ILE A 235 4.20 -7.92 -4.35
N ARG A 236 4.86 -7.81 -3.19
CA ARG A 236 6.31 -7.90 -3.07
C ARG A 236 6.86 -9.21 -3.61
N GLN A 237 6.19 -10.34 -3.32
CA GLN A 237 6.61 -11.65 -3.82
C GLN A 237 6.49 -11.74 -5.34
N ASN A 238 5.39 -11.25 -5.92
CA ASN A 238 5.19 -11.22 -7.37
C ASN A 238 6.28 -10.39 -8.08
N ILE A 239 6.53 -9.18 -7.57
CA ILE A 239 7.56 -8.28 -8.11
C ILE A 239 8.95 -8.92 -8.02
N LYS A 240 9.29 -9.47 -6.85
CA LYS A 240 10.57 -10.15 -6.66
C LYS A 240 10.75 -11.30 -7.64
N SER A 241 9.73 -12.15 -7.81
CA SER A 241 9.75 -13.25 -8.77
C SER A 241 10.00 -12.75 -10.20
N ASP A 242 9.35 -11.67 -10.62
CA ASP A 242 9.52 -11.14 -11.97
C ASP A 242 10.87 -10.47 -12.19
N LEU A 243 11.40 -9.77 -11.17
CA LEU A 243 12.75 -9.22 -11.21
C LEU A 243 13.83 -10.30 -11.17
N ASP A 244 13.62 -11.40 -10.44
CA ASP A 244 14.56 -12.53 -10.40
C ASP A 244 14.64 -13.24 -11.77
N LYS A 245 13.53 -13.36 -12.51
CA LYS A 245 13.54 -13.83 -13.90
C LYS A 245 14.37 -12.91 -14.79
N LEU A 246 14.20 -11.61 -14.66
CA LEU A 246 14.92 -10.61 -15.45
C LEU A 246 16.41 -10.60 -15.12
N LYS A 247 16.75 -10.69 -13.84
CA LYS A 247 18.13 -10.86 -13.36
C LYS A 247 18.77 -12.11 -13.94
N SER A 248 18.03 -13.21 -14.02
CA SER A 248 18.53 -14.45 -14.64
C SER A 248 18.82 -14.28 -16.13
N SER A 249 18.04 -13.48 -16.85
CA SER A 249 18.32 -13.14 -18.25
C SER A 249 19.58 -12.27 -18.39
N HIS A 250 19.74 -11.26 -17.54
CA HIS A 250 20.95 -10.43 -17.52
C HIS A 250 22.20 -11.25 -17.17
N GLU A 251 22.11 -12.20 -16.24
CA GLU A 251 23.25 -13.06 -15.91
C GLU A 251 23.68 -13.92 -17.12
N LYS A 252 22.73 -14.38 -17.95
CA LYS A 252 23.06 -15.08 -19.20
C LYS A 252 23.80 -14.18 -20.19
N ASP A 253 23.36 -12.94 -20.35
CA ASP A 253 24.07 -11.97 -21.19
C ASP A 253 25.49 -11.72 -20.68
N HIS A 254 25.67 -11.60 -19.36
CA HIS A 254 26.98 -11.46 -18.74
C HIS A 254 27.89 -12.67 -19.01
N VAL A 255 27.32 -13.89 -19.00
CA VAL A 255 28.04 -15.11 -19.41
C VAL A 255 28.45 -15.04 -20.89
N HIS A 256 27.58 -14.60 -21.81
CA HIS A 256 27.93 -14.44 -23.22
C HIS A 256 29.05 -13.41 -23.42
N ILE A 257 29.01 -12.28 -22.71
CA ILE A 257 30.06 -11.25 -22.74
C ILE A 257 31.40 -11.84 -22.25
N LYS A 258 31.37 -12.62 -21.16
CA LYS A 258 32.57 -13.29 -20.64
C LYS A 258 33.13 -14.33 -21.61
N GLN A 259 32.28 -15.16 -22.21
CA GLN A 259 32.69 -16.12 -23.23
C GLN A 259 33.34 -15.42 -24.44
N PHE A 260 32.80 -14.26 -24.84
CA PHE A 260 33.37 -13.44 -25.89
C PHE A 260 34.78 -12.95 -25.53
N LYS A 261 34.98 -12.47 -24.30
CA LYS A 261 36.33 -12.12 -23.79
C LYS A 261 37.31 -13.30 -23.89
N ASP A 262 36.92 -14.46 -23.37
CA ASP A 262 37.76 -15.66 -23.37
C ASP A 262 38.11 -16.10 -24.82
N ALA A 263 37.18 -15.93 -25.76
CA ALA A 263 37.41 -16.24 -27.18
C ALA A 263 38.39 -15.25 -27.85
N ILE A 264 38.33 -13.97 -27.50
CA ILE A 264 39.30 -12.97 -27.97
C ILE A 264 40.71 -13.38 -27.53
N GLU A 265 40.89 -13.69 -26.24
CA GLU A 265 42.20 -14.09 -25.68
C GLU A 265 42.74 -15.35 -26.37
N LYS A 266 41.90 -16.37 -26.59
CA LYS A 266 42.31 -17.61 -27.26
C LYS A 266 42.67 -17.45 -28.73
N THR A 267 42.16 -16.42 -29.40
CA THR A 267 42.38 -16.20 -30.84
C THR A 267 43.45 -15.15 -31.13
N GLU A 268 44.11 -14.60 -30.10
CA GLU A 268 45.13 -13.53 -30.20
C GLU A 268 46.23 -13.83 -31.23
N HIS A 269 46.77 -15.05 -31.22
CA HIS A 269 47.86 -15.45 -32.12
C HIS A 269 47.40 -15.88 -33.52
N THR A 270 46.09 -15.98 -33.73
CA THR A 270 45.48 -16.45 -35.01
C THR A 270 44.87 -15.31 -35.83
N ARG A 271 44.78 -14.10 -35.27
CA ARG A 271 44.18 -12.92 -35.91
C ARG A 271 45.22 -11.81 -36.08
N SER A 272 44.98 -10.90 -37.02
CA SER A 272 45.83 -9.72 -37.16
C SER A 272 45.70 -8.80 -35.94
N PRO A 273 46.76 -8.07 -35.55
CA PRO A 273 46.71 -7.14 -34.41
C PRO A 273 45.53 -6.17 -34.45
N ASP A 274 45.24 -5.60 -35.63
CA ASP A 274 44.13 -4.66 -35.81
C ASP A 274 42.75 -5.30 -35.53
N LYS A 275 42.54 -6.54 -35.98
CA LYS A 275 41.29 -7.26 -35.73
C LYS A 275 41.12 -7.64 -34.27
N HIS A 276 42.22 -8.02 -33.62
CA HIS A 276 42.23 -8.34 -32.20
C HIS A 276 41.85 -7.12 -31.34
N GLU A 277 42.45 -5.96 -31.65
CA GLU A 277 42.15 -4.71 -30.96
C GLU A 277 40.70 -4.25 -31.17
N GLN A 278 40.16 -4.37 -32.39
CA GLN A 278 38.75 -4.07 -32.67
C GLN A 278 37.79 -4.94 -31.82
N LEU A 279 38.08 -6.24 -31.67
CA LEU A 279 37.24 -7.11 -30.85
C LEU A 279 37.34 -6.77 -29.36
N LYS A 280 38.52 -6.39 -28.85
CA LYS A 280 38.69 -5.89 -27.48
C LYS A 280 37.83 -4.65 -27.23
N GLN A 281 37.84 -3.68 -28.15
CA GLN A 281 37.01 -2.48 -28.05
C GLN A 281 35.51 -2.82 -28.04
N LYS A 282 35.06 -3.73 -28.91
CA LYS A 282 33.67 -4.20 -28.92
C LYS A 282 33.29 -4.91 -27.62
N HIS A 283 34.18 -5.73 -27.04
CA HIS A 283 33.95 -6.36 -25.74
C HIS A 283 33.78 -5.32 -24.62
N VAL A 284 34.66 -4.31 -24.56
CA VAL A 284 34.55 -3.23 -23.56
C VAL A 284 33.22 -2.50 -23.70
N LEU A 285 32.80 -2.17 -24.92
CA LEU A 285 31.49 -1.55 -25.17
C LEU A 285 30.31 -2.40 -24.69
N LEU A 286 30.34 -3.70 -24.97
CA LEU A 286 29.30 -4.66 -24.55
C LEU A 286 29.25 -4.82 -23.03
N TYR A 287 30.40 -4.81 -22.37
CA TYR A 287 30.47 -4.84 -20.91
C TYR A 287 29.91 -3.55 -20.30
N ASN A 288 30.39 -2.38 -20.76
CA ASN A 288 29.98 -1.08 -20.24
C ASN A 288 28.49 -0.81 -20.46
N GLN A 289 27.93 -1.18 -21.62
CA GLN A 289 26.48 -1.01 -21.85
C GLN A 289 25.65 -1.88 -20.90
N HIS A 290 26.10 -3.12 -20.64
CA HIS A 290 25.37 -4.04 -19.78
C HIS A 290 25.42 -3.53 -18.34
N ASP A 291 26.61 -3.14 -17.86
CA ASP A 291 26.80 -2.53 -16.53
C ASP A 291 25.98 -1.24 -16.35
N ALA A 292 25.95 -0.38 -17.37
CA ALA A 292 25.14 0.84 -17.35
C ALA A 292 23.65 0.55 -17.17
N ILE A 293 23.11 -0.42 -17.91
CA ILE A 293 21.69 -0.82 -17.82
C ILE A 293 21.40 -1.44 -16.45
N THR A 294 22.19 -2.44 -16.01
CA THR A 294 21.88 -3.21 -14.81
C THR A 294 22.15 -2.44 -13.52
N ASN A 295 23.15 -1.55 -13.52
CA ASN A 295 23.58 -0.82 -12.32
C ASN A 295 23.25 0.67 -12.36
N ASN A 296 22.48 1.12 -13.35
CA ASN A 296 22.07 2.52 -13.53
C ASN A 296 23.26 3.49 -13.52
N LYS A 297 24.33 3.14 -14.23
CA LYS A 297 25.51 4.00 -14.40
C LYS A 297 25.40 4.81 -15.68
N GLU A 298 26.01 5.99 -15.69
CA GLU A 298 26.18 6.75 -16.93
C GLU A 298 27.20 6.05 -17.83
N LEU A 299 26.98 6.16 -19.15
CA LEU A 299 27.95 5.70 -20.13
C LEU A 299 29.15 6.64 -20.16
N ASP A 300 30.36 6.07 -20.23
CA ASP A 300 31.59 6.84 -20.40
C ASP A 300 31.56 7.57 -21.76
N GLU A 301 32.07 8.80 -21.78
CA GLU A 301 32.16 9.62 -22.99
C GLU A 301 33.11 9.00 -24.02
N ASN A 302 34.11 8.23 -23.58
CA ASN A 302 34.99 7.44 -24.46
C ASN A 302 34.22 6.34 -25.21
N ASP A 303 33.16 5.79 -24.63
CA ASP A 303 32.33 4.79 -25.29
C ASP A 303 31.51 5.39 -26.44
N LYS A 304 31.19 6.70 -26.41
CA LYS A 304 30.41 7.34 -27.49
C LYS A 304 31.15 7.31 -28.82
N GLN A 305 32.46 7.59 -28.82
CA GLN A 305 33.29 7.60 -30.02
C GLN A 305 33.38 6.19 -30.65
N ILE A 306 33.59 5.16 -29.83
CA ILE A 306 33.74 3.77 -30.28
C ILE A 306 32.39 3.24 -30.81
N ARG A 307 31.25 3.55 -30.16
CA ARG A 307 29.90 3.18 -30.63
C ARG A 307 29.58 3.77 -32.01
N GLN A 308 29.96 5.03 -32.23
CA GLN A 308 29.72 5.71 -33.51
C GLN A 308 30.53 5.07 -34.65
N ASN A 309 31.77 4.68 -34.37
CA ASN A 309 32.62 3.98 -35.34
C ASN A 309 32.08 2.58 -35.69
N VAL A 310 31.67 1.78 -34.69
CA VAL A 310 31.09 0.43 -34.91
C VAL A 310 29.81 0.50 -35.75
N LYS A 311 28.91 1.46 -35.49
CA LYS A 311 27.66 1.59 -36.27
C LYS A 311 27.90 2.07 -37.68
N THR A 312 28.81 3.02 -37.89
CA THR A 312 29.19 3.49 -39.22
C THR A 312 29.75 2.31 -40.04
N GLN A 313 30.57 1.47 -39.41
CA GLN A 313 31.13 0.29 -40.04
C GLN A 313 30.05 -0.76 -40.37
N HIS A 314 29.14 -1.05 -39.45
CA HIS A 314 28.02 -1.96 -39.69
C HIS A 314 27.05 -1.45 -40.80
N GLN A 315 26.83 -0.14 -40.89
CA GLN A 315 26.05 0.47 -41.98
C GLN A 315 26.78 0.35 -43.32
N CYS A 316 28.09 0.60 -43.36
CA CYS A 316 28.93 0.39 -44.54
C CYS A 316 28.95 -1.08 -44.99
N ASP A 317 29.03 -2.02 -44.05
CA ASP A 317 29.01 -3.46 -44.33
C ASP A 317 27.64 -3.92 -44.85
N LYS A 318 26.53 -3.38 -44.33
CA LYS A 318 25.19 -3.59 -44.90
C LYS A 318 25.08 -3.08 -46.34
N ILE A 319 25.61 -1.88 -46.63
CA ILE A 319 25.61 -1.32 -47.99
C ILE A 319 26.48 -2.17 -48.92
N LYS A 320 27.65 -2.62 -48.44
CA LYS A 320 28.56 -3.48 -49.20
C LYS A 320 27.94 -4.85 -49.49
N ASP A 321 27.34 -5.50 -48.50
CA ASP A 321 26.59 -6.77 -48.67
C ASP A 321 25.40 -6.60 -49.64
N SER A 322 24.78 -5.42 -49.69
CA SER A 322 23.71 -5.08 -50.64
C SER A 322 24.22 -4.93 -52.07
N LEU A 323 25.43 -4.36 -52.24
CA LEU A 323 26.09 -4.18 -53.53
C LEU A 323 26.70 -5.47 -54.09
N THR A 324 27.11 -6.41 -53.23
CA THR A 324 27.66 -7.71 -53.65
C THR A 324 26.58 -8.75 -53.96
N ASN A 325 25.35 -8.57 -53.45
CA ASN A 325 24.22 -9.46 -53.72
C ASN A 325 23.33 -9.01 -54.89
N SER A 326 23.65 -7.90 -55.56
CA SER A 326 23.08 -7.60 -56.88
C SER A 326 23.85 -8.38 -57.97
N GLU A 327 23.26 -9.46 -58.49
CA GLU A 327 23.84 -10.21 -59.61
C GLU A 327 24.17 -9.31 -60.82
N PRO A 328 25.27 -9.57 -61.56
CA PRO A 328 25.53 -8.91 -62.81
C PRO A 328 24.48 -9.36 -63.85
N LYS A 329 23.64 -8.43 -64.31
CA LYS A 329 22.78 -8.66 -65.48
C LYS A 329 23.63 -9.10 -66.66
N LYS A 330 23.43 -10.36 -67.08
CA LYS A 330 23.97 -10.94 -68.31
C LYS A 330 23.78 -10.02 -69.51
N THR A 331 24.86 -9.87 -70.25
CA THR A 331 24.97 -9.29 -71.59
C THR A 331 23.93 -9.92 -72.53
N ILE A 332 23.15 -9.10 -73.24
CA ILE A 332 22.58 -9.48 -74.54
C ILE A 332 23.17 -8.52 -75.56
N SER A 333 24.06 -9.09 -76.38
CA SER A 333 24.51 -8.51 -77.64
C SER A 333 23.36 -8.62 -78.64
N GLN A 334 22.90 -7.49 -79.17
CA GLN A 334 22.19 -7.46 -80.44
C GLN A 334 22.77 -6.34 -81.31
N ASN A 335 23.50 -6.78 -82.33
CA ASN A 335 23.82 -6.04 -83.54
C ASN A 335 22.56 -5.35 -84.08
N VAL A 336 22.60 -4.03 -84.26
CA VAL A 336 21.71 -3.34 -85.19
C VAL A 336 22.47 -2.21 -85.87
N GLN A 337 22.83 -2.42 -87.14
CA GLN A 337 22.59 -1.47 -88.25
C GLN A 337 23.09 -2.10 -89.57
N PRO A 338 22.67 -1.62 -90.76
CA PRO A 338 21.67 -0.59 -91.07
C PRO A 338 20.69 -0.96 -92.22
N GLN A 339 19.60 -0.17 -92.40
CA GLN A 339 19.02 0.32 -93.68
C GLN A 339 17.62 0.92 -93.40
N ILE A 340 17.42 2.24 -93.54
CA ILE A 340 17.11 3.03 -94.75
C ILE A 340 15.64 2.90 -95.24
N ASN A 341 14.99 4.06 -95.25
CA ASN A 341 13.89 4.57 -96.09
C ASN A 341 12.41 4.28 -95.78
N ASN A 342 11.76 5.39 -95.40
CA ASN A 342 10.62 6.04 -96.05
C ASN A 342 9.37 5.20 -96.35
N GLN A 343 8.25 5.60 -95.74
CA GLN A 343 7.19 6.30 -96.47
C GLN A 343 6.17 7.03 -95.57
N LYS A 344 5.87 8.25 -96.00
CA LYS A 344 4.77 9.15 -95.59
C LYS A 344 3.38 8.53 -95.76
N LYS A 345 2.46 8.86 -94.84
CA LYS A 345 1.11 9.42 -95.08
C LYS A 345 0.47 9.74 -93.71
N ILE A 346 0.43 10.99 -93.28
CA ILE A 346 -0.65 11.99 -93.49
C ILE A 346 -2.03 11.43 -93.13
N GLY A 347 -2.64 12.01 -92.10
CA GLY A 347 -4.09 12.02 -91.93
C GLY A 347 -4.59 12.52 -90.57
N ARG A 348 -4.94 13.82 -90.50
CA ARG A 348 -6.04 14.47 -89.71
C ARG A 348 -5.89 14.48 -88.17
N GLU A 349 -6.16 15.53 -87.41
CA GLU A 349 -6.82 16.86 -87.47
C GLU A 349 -6.02 17.76 -86.48
N ILE A 350 -5.88 19.09 -86.54
CA ILE A 350 -6.72 20.25 -86.91
C ILE A 350 -5.79 21.32 -87.52
#